data_AF-A0A7C3DWI3-F1
#
_entry.id   AF-A0A7C3DWI3-F1
#
_cell.length_a   1.000
_cell.length_b   1.000
_cell.length_c   1.000
_cell.angle_alpha   90.00
_cell.angle_beta   90.00
_cell.angle_gamma   90.00
#
_symmetry.space_group_name_H-M   'P 1'
#
loop_
_entity.id
_entity.type
_entity.pdbx_description
1 polymer ?
#
loop_
_entity_poly.entity_id
_entity_poly.type
_entity_poly.pdbx_seq_one_letter_code
_entity_poly.pdbx_strand_id
1 'polypeptide(L)'
;MNFKAYLNLMALEDLPEWSAGPKTEEPEPLLAAIQAAGYEGVQFIAPLEAEQRRACETLGLGRCGLGRVNQPEEAAPLAERLAGEGMECATLHLGWGIESEDAAARLVEAVLEASSSHRLPLYVETHRATLFQDMWRSVELVKRFPELRFNGDFSHWYTGQEMVYGDFEEKMRFIEPVLARVRFLHGRIGDPGSMQVDIGDGEEAAHPYVGHFRTLWRAAMAGARRAAEQETFLFVPELLSPRIYYGRKLKLEGGWWREECDRWTQGLVLMRIAGQCWAESASMAGLA
;
A
#
# COMPACT_ATOMS: atom_id res chain seq x y z
N MET A 1 5.53 8.76 -16.67
CA MET A 1 4.94 7.98 -15.59
C MET A 1 3.72 8.72 -15.06
N ASN A 2 2.55 8.09 -15.12
CA ASN A 2 1.28 8.58 -14.56
C ASN A 2 1.20 8.21 -13.07
N PHE A 3 0.35 8.91 -12.33
CA PHE A 3 -0.01 8.56 -10.95
C PHE A 3 -1.48 8.18 -10.96
N LYS A 4 -1.81 7.02 -10.39
CA LYS A 4 -3.20 6.59 -10.23
C LYS A 4 -3.48 6.18 -8.79
N ALA A 5 -4.67 6.54 -8.32
CA ALA A 5 -5.14 6.17 -7.00
C ALA A 5 -6.21 5.08 -7.08
N TYR A 6 -5.97 3.92 -6.46
CA TYR A 6 -6.94 2.83 -6.38
C TYR A 6 -7.49 2.71 -4.95
N LEU A 7 -8.68 2.11 -4.80
CA LEU A 7 -9.26 1.81 -3.50
C LEU A 7 -9.07 0.32 -3.16
N ASN A 8 -8.61 0.00 -1.95
CA ASN A 8 -8.66 -1.36 -1.43
C ASN A 8 -10.07 -1.69 -0.91
N LEU A 9 -10.67 -2.77 -1.38
CA LEU A 9 -12.04 -3.14 -1.00
C LEU A 9 -12.23 -3.45 0.50
N MET A 10 -11.17 -3.87 1.22
CA MET A 10 -11.25 -4.03 2.68
C MET A 10 -11.48 -2.69 3.40
N ALA A 11 -11.22 -1.55 2.76
CA ALA A 11 -11.57 -0.25 3.32
C ALA A 11 -13.09 -0.04 3.45
N LEU A 12 -13.87 -0.80 2.69
CA LEU A 12 -15.34 -0.74 2.68
C LEU A 12 -15.99 -1.79 3.59
N GLU A 13 -15.23 -2.75 4.11
CA GLU A 13 -15.74 -3.77 5.03
C GLU A 13 -16.25 -3.15 6.32
N ASP A 14 -17.46 -3.54 6.73
CA ASP A 14 -18.12 -3.09 7.96
C ASP A 14 -18.15 -1.57 8.12
N LEU A 15 -18.30 -0.81 7.02
CA LEU A 15 -18.42 0.64 7.13
C LEU A 15 -19.60 1.00 8.04
N PRO A 16 -19.39 1.91 9.00
CA PRO A 16 -20.46 2.30 9.90
C PRO A 16 -21.55 3.07 9.14
N GLU A 17 -22.77 3.06 9.68
CA GLU A 17 -23.92 3.76 9.09
C GLU A 17 -23.63 5.24 8.81
N TRP A 18 -22.91 5.90 9.71
CA TRP A 18 -22.53 7.32 9.60
C TRP A 18 -21.40 7.60 8.61
N SER A 19 -20.71 6.59 8.07
CA SER A 19 -19.68 6.81 7.04
C SER A 19 -20.31 7.43 5.79
N ALA A 20 -19.59 8.34 5.13
CA ALA A 20 -19.99 8.89 3.84
C ALA A 20 -19.75 7.92 2.66
N GLY A 21 -19.14 6.75 2.93
CA GLY A 21 -18.89 5.72 1.92
C GLY A 21 -20.16 5.04 1.40
N PRO A 22 -20.02 4.25 0.32
CA PRO A 22 -21.14 3.56 -0.32
C PRO A 22 -21.88 2.63 0.66
N LYS A 23 -23.20 2.52 0.47
CA LYS A 23 -24.11 1.70 1.30
C LYS A 23 -24.61 0.44 0.58
N THR A 24 -23.92 0.05 -0.48
CA THR A 24 -24.26 -1.10 -1.31
C THR A 24 -23.07 -2.05 -1.39
N GLU A 25 -23.36 -3.33 -1.46
CA GLU A 25 -22.37 -4.40 -1.71
C GLU A 25 -22.48 -4.94 -3.14
N GLU A 26 -23.47 -4.49 -3.92
CA GLU A 26 -23.64 -4.89 -5.31
C GLU A 26 -22.45 -4.37 -6.15
N PRO A 27 -21.78 -5.22 -6.96
CA PRO A 27 -20.53 -4.86 -7.62
C PRO A 27 -20.59 -3.59 -8.47
N GLU A 28 -21.59 -3.46 -9.34
CA GLU A 28 -21.68 -2.33 -10.27
C GLU A 28 -21.91 -0.98 -9.56
N PRO A 29 -22.93 -0.79 -8.70
CA PRO A 29 -23.13 0.49 -8.02
C PRO A 29 -22.02 0.80 -7.00
N LEU A 30 -21.40 -0.23 -6.39
CA LEU A 30 -20.23 -0.06 -5.52
C LEU A 30 -19.04 0.52 -6.30
N LEU A 31 -18.69 -0.11 -7.42
CA LEU A 31 -17.58 0.31 -8.26
C LEU A 31 -17.85 1.68 -8.92
N ALA A 32 -19.10 1.99 -9.27
CA ALA A 32 -19.50 3.30 -9.76
C ALA A 32 -19.30 4.40 -8.70
N ALA A 33 -19.61 4.12 -7.43
CA ALA A 33 -19.35 5.06 -6.33
C ALA A 33 -17.85 5.31 -6.13
N ILE A 34 -17.03 4.27 -6.26
CA ILE A 34 -15.56 4.35 -6.21
C ILE A 34 -15.03 5.25 -7.34
N GLN A 35 -15.47 5.01 -8.57
CA GLN A 35 -15.11 5.85 -9.73
C GLN A 35 -15.53 7.31 -9.53
N ALA A 36 -16.77 7.55 -9.09
CA ALA A 36 -17.31 8.89 -8.87
C ALA A 36 -16.55 9.68 -7.78
N ALA A 37 -15.92 8.99 -6.83
CA ALA A 37 -15.08 9.60 -5.81
C ALA A 37 -13.68 10.01 -6.32
N GLY A 38 -13.34 9.64 -7.55
CA GLY A 38 -12.06 9.96 -8.20
C GLY A 38 -11.01 8.87 -8.12
N TYR A 39 -11.36 7.66 -7.65
CA TYR A 39 -10.48 6.50 -7.78
C TYR A 39 -10.47 6.00 -9.22
N GLU A 40 -9.29 5.60 -9.70
CA GLU A 40 -9.08 5.14 -11.07
C GLU A 40 -8.99 3.61 -11.17
N GLY A 41 -9.19 2.91 -10.05
CA GLY A 41 -9.13 1.46 -10.00
C GLY A 41 -9.35 0.91 -8.60
N VAL A 42 -9.24 -0.42 -8.49
CA VAL A 42 -9.57 -1.16 -7.28
C VAL A 42 -8.51 -2.21 -6.99
N GLN A 43 -8.14 -2.32 -5.71
CA GLN A 43 -7.38 -3.44 -5.18
C GLN A 43 -8.34 -4.49 -4.64
N PHE A 44 -8.36 -5.64 -5.31
CA PHE A 44 -9.17 -6.80 -4.94
C PHE A 44 -8.45 -7.65 -3.89
N ILE A 45 -9.24 -8.15 -2.94
CA ILE A 45 -8.79 -8.89 -1.76
C ILE A 45 -9.13 -10.38 -1.82
N ALA A 46 -9.89 -10.77 -2.84
CA ALA A 46 -10.35 -12.10 -3.16
C ALA A 46 -10.24 -12.32 -4.68
N PRO A 47 -10.29 -13.57 -5.17
CA PRO A 47 -10.33 -13.85 -6.60
C PRO A 47 -11.42 -13.05 -7.32
N LEU A 48 -11.07 -12.42 -8.43
CA LEU A 48 -11.97 -11.52 -9.15
C LEU A 48 -13.19 -12.24 -9.72
N GLU A 49 -14.38 -11.79 -9.33
CA GLU A 49 -15.64 -12.35 -9.83
C GLU A 49 -15.98 -11.80 -11.22
N ALA A 50 -16.78 -12.57 -11.99
CA ALA A 50 -17.16 -12.19 -13.34
C ALA A 50 -17.96 -10.88 -13.41
N GLU A 51 -18.80 -10.60 -12.40
CA GLU A 51 -19.56 -9.36 -12.35
C GLU A 51 -18.67 -8.15 -12.03
N GLN A 52 -17.76 -8.29 -11.06
CA GLN A 52 -16.75 -7.28 -10.74
C GLN A 52 -15.87 -6.97 -11.95
N ARG A 53 -15.42 -8.01 -12.68
CA ARG A 53 -14.66 -7.86 -13.92
C ARG A 53 -15.41 -7.00 -14.95
N ARG A 54 -16.68 -7.35 -15.22
CA ARG A 54 -17.52 -6.61 -16.18
C ARG A 54 -17.74 -5.17 -15.74
N ALA A 55 -18.00 -4.94 -14.46
CA ALA A 55 -18.19 -3.60 -13.93
C ALA A 55 -16.92 -2.75 -14.06
N CYS A 56 -15.74 -3.30 -13.75
CA CYS A 56 -14.46 -2.60 -13.99
C CYS A 56 -14.25 -2.26 -15.47
N GLU A 57 -14.58 -3.16 -16.39
CA GLU A 57 -14.46 -2.92 -17.84
C GLU A 57 -15.40 -1.81 -18.33
N THR A 58 -16.67 -1.84 -17.89
CA THR A 58 -17.67 -0.81 -18.22
C THR A 58 -17.27 0.56 -17.67
N LEU A 59 -16.73 0.61 -16.46
CA LEU A 59 -16.34 1.85 -15.78
C LEU A 59 -14.91 2.31 -16.11
N GLY A 60 -14.14 1.52 -16.87
CA GLY A 60 -12.73 1.82 -17.14
C GLY A 60 -11.84 1.84 -15.89
N LEU A 61 -12.22 1.11 -14.84
CA LEU A 61 -11.45 1.00 -13.60
C LEU A 61 -10.31 0.00 -13.75
N GLY A 62 -9.11 0.41 -13.34
CA GLY A 62 -7.98 -0.49 -13.24
C GLY A 62 -8.12 -1.50 -12.10
N ARG A 63 -7.30 -2.55 -12.15
CA ARG A 63 -7.41 -3.69 -11.23
C ARG A 63 -6.04 -4.11 -10.73
N CYS A 64 -5.85 -4.15 -9.41
CA CYS A 64 -4.69 -4.79 -8.81
C CYS A 64 -5.11 -5.81 -7.76
N GLY A 65 -4.24 -6.78 -7.52
CA GLY A 65 -4.47 -7.85 -6.55
C GLY A 65 -3.65 -7.70 -5.28
N LEU A 66 -3.84 -8.66 -4.40
CA LEU A 66 -2.95 -8.95 -3.29
C LEU A 66 -2.77 -10.46 -3.12
N GLY A 67 -1.73 -10.86 -2.41
CA GLY A 67 -1.51 -12.26 -2.07
C GLY A 67 -0.48 -12.46 -0.98
N ARG A 68 -0.28 -13.73 -0.62
CA ARG A 68 0.71 -14.16 0.35
C ARG A 68 1.49 -15.34 -0.21
N VAL A 69 2.80 -15.33 -0.02
CA VAL A 69 3.73 -16.39 -0.40
C VAL A 69 4.57 -16.69 0.84
N ASN A 70 4.35 -17.84 1.46
CA ASN A 70 5.12 -18.34 2.61
C ASN A 70 6.06 -19.48 2.23
N GLN A 71 5.82 -20.14 1.08
CA GLN A 71 6.72 -21.13 0.49
C GLN A 71 7.02 -20.75 -0.97
N PRO A 72 8.25 -21.01 -1.49
CA PRO A 72 8.63 -20.67 -2.86
C PRO A 72 7.66 -21.18 -3.93
N GLU A 73 7.16 -22.41 -3.79
CA GLU A 73 6.24 -23.05 -4.73
C GLU A 73 4.86 -22.36 -4.84
N GLU A 74 4.51 -21.47 -3.92
CA GLU A 74 3.25 -20.72 -3.94
C GLU A 74 3.30 -19.52 -4.89
N ALA A 75 4.50 -19.03 -5.25
CA ALA A 75 4.66 -17.80 -6.01
C ALA A 75 4.11 -17.91 -7.45
N ALA A 76 4.46 -18.97 -8.17
CA ALA A 76 4.04 -19.15 -9.57
C ALA A 76 2.52 -19.36 -9.72
N PRO A 77 1.86 -20.27 -8.96
CA PRO A 77 0.40 -20.43 -9.02
C PRO A 77 -0.35 -19.13 -8.67
N LEU A 78 0.16 -18.35 -7.71
CA LEU A 78 -0.42 -17.06 -7.36
C LEU A 78 -0.33 -16.07 -8.53
N ALA A 79 0.86 -15.95 -9.14
CA ALA A 79 1.09 -15.07 -10.27
C ALA A 79 0.27 -15.47 -11.51
N GLU A 80 0.19 -16.77 -11.81
CA GLU A 80 -0.64 -17.32 -12.88
C GLU A 80 -2.10 -16.93 -12.71
N ARG A 81 -2.65 -17.14 -11.52
CA ARG A 81 -4.04 -16.80 -11.21
C ARG A 81 -4.29 -15.30 -11.38
N LEU A 82 -3.46 -14.45 -10.77
CA LEU A 82 -3.64 -12.99 -10.82
C LEU A 82 -3.49 -12.45 -12.25
N ALA A 83 -2.56 -12.99 -13.03
CA ALA A 83 -2.40 -12.65 -14.44
C ALA A 83 -3.62 -13.10 -15.27
N GLY A 84 -4.11 -14.32 -15.06
CA GLY A 84 -5.34 -14.83 -15.67
C GLY A 84 -6.59 -14.03 -15.27
N GLU A 85 -6.59 -13.47 -14.07
CA GLU A 85 -7.63 -12.56 -13.60
C GLU A 85 -7.54 -11.16 -14.24
N GLY A 86 -6.46 -10.85 -14.98
CA GLY A 86 -6.28 -9.56 -15.64
C GLY A 86 -5.92 -8.43 -14.67
N MET A 87 -5.21 -8.75 -13.59
CA MET A 87 -4.62 -7.77 -12.69
C MET A 87 -3.44 -7.07 -13.37
N GLU A 88 -3.29 -5.77 -13.12
CA GLU A 88 -2.19 -4.96 -13.62
C GLU A 88 -0.90 -5.18 -12.81
N CYS A 89 -1.06 -5.51 -11.53
CA CYS A 89 0.01 -5.86 -10.59
C CYS A 89 -0.59 -6.48 -9.32
N ALA A 90 0.26 -6.89 -8.38
CA ALA A 90 -0.17 -7.27 -7.03
C ALA A 90 0.83 -6.90 -5.94
N THR A 91 0.31 -6.63 -4.73
CA THR A 91 1.11 -6.56 -3.49
C THR A 91 1.21 -7.95 -2.85
N LEU A 92 2.35 -8.26 -2.24
CA LEU A 92 2.60 -9.55 -1.61
C LEU A 92 3.09 -9.40 -0.17
N HIS A 93 2.42 -10.12 0.72
CA HIS A 93 3.06 -10.56 1.95
C HIS A 93 4.00 -11.73 1.64
N LEU A 94 5.30 -11.56 1.92
CA LEU A 94 6.31 -12.59 1.69
C LEU A 94 6.84 -13.13 3.02
N GLY A 95 6.64 -14.42 3.28
CA GLY A 95 7.07 -15.08 4.51
C GLY A 95 6.42 -14.54 5.80
N TRP A 96 6.99 -14.95 6.93
CA TRP A 96 6.56 -14.68 8.29
C TRP A 96 7.52 -13.79 9.08
N GLY A 97 8.70 -13.48 8.53
CA GLY A 97 9.71 -12.63 9.15
C GLY A 97 10.69 -13.36 10.05
N ILE A 98 10.59 -14.69 10.17
CA ILE A 98 11.45 -15.56 10.99
C ILE A 98 12.31 -16.51 10.16
N GLU A 99 12.29 -16.36 8.84
CA GLU A 99 13.08 -17.15 7.91
C GLU A 99 14.57 -16.99 8.17
N SER A 100 15.39 -18.00 7.88
CA SER A 100 16.84 -17.83 7.73
C SER A 100 17.16 -16.99 6.49
N GLU A 101 18.42 -16.55 6.35
CA GLU A 101 18.87 -15.82 5.16
C GLU A 101 18.65 -16.62 3.87
N ASP A 102 18.98 -17.92 3.87
CA ASP A 102 18.77 -18.79 2.71
C ASP A 102 17.29 -19.02 2.40
N ALA A 103 16.44 -19.15 3.42
CA ALA A 103 15.00 -19.31 3.20
C ALA A 103 14.37 -18.02 2.64
N ALA A 104 14.79 -16.86 3.15
CA ALA A 104 14.39 -15.57 2.61
C ALA A 104 14.83 -15.37 1.16
N ALA A 105 16.07 -15.74 0.84
CA ALA A 105 16.58 -15.66 -0.52
C ALA A 105 15.74 -16.49 -1.50
N ARG A 106 15.42 -17.73 -1.15
CA ARG A 106 14.56 -18.59 -2.00
C ARG A 106 13.16 -18.02 -2.23
N LEU A 107 12.58 -17.39 -1.20
CA LEU A 107 11.28 -16.72 -1.33
C LEU A 107 11.36 -15.53 -2.29
N VAL A 108 12.40 -14.70 -2.18
CA VAL A 108 12.61 -13.55 -3.07
C VAL A 108 12.86 -14.02 -4.51
N GLU A 109 13.71 -15.02 -4.70
CA GLU A 109 13.99 -15.63 -6.02
C GLU A 109 12.70 -16.15 -6.67
N ALA A 110 11.85 -16.86 -5.92
CA ALA A 110 10.58 -17.38 -6.44
C ALA A 110 9.60 -16.26 -6.85
N VAL A 111 9.52 -15.16 -6.09
CA VAL A 111 8.67 -14.02 -6.45
C VAL A 111 9.19 -13.32 -7.71
N LEU A 112 10.51 -13.12 -7.82
CA LEU A 112 11.12 -12.51 -9.00
C LEU A 112 10.90 -13.38 -10.26
N GLU A 113 11.10 -14.70 -10.14
CA GLU A 113 10.87 -15.66 -11.22
C GLU A 113 9.39 -15.70 -11.63
N ALA A 114 8.47 -15.75 -10.66
CA ALA A 114 7.03 -15.74 -10.93
C ALA A 114 6.59 -14.43 -11.60
N SER A 115 7.07 -13.27 -11.12
CA SER A 115 6.78 -11.97 -11.72
C SER A 115 7.22 -11.91 -13.18
N SER A 116 8.43 -12.38 -13.48
CA SER A 116 8.99 -12.42 -14.82
C SER A 116 8.24 -13.39 -15.75
N SER A 117 8.02 -14.62 -15.29
CA SER A 117 7.43 -15.71 -16.08
C SER A 117 5.98 -15.42 -16.48
N HIS A 118 5.21 -14.79 -15.59
CA HIS A 118 3.81 -14.43 -15.84
C HIS A 118 3.63 -13.00 -16.34
N ARG A 119 4.72 -12.22 -16.50
CA ARG A 119 4.70 -10.81 -16.93
C ARG A 119 3.76 -9.95 -16.09
N LEU A 120 3.68 -10.25 -14.80
CA LEU A 120 2.86 -9.54 -13.82
C LEU A 120 3.78 -8.91 -12.78
N PRO A 121 3.79 -7.58 -12.60
CA PRO A 121 4.54 -6.95 -11.53
C PRO A 121 4.04 -7.42 -10.16
N LEU A 122 4.93 -8.06 -9.40
CA LEU A 122 4.70 -8.47 -8.02
C LEU A 122 5.55 -7.61 -7.10
N TYR A 123 4.90 -6.90 -6.20
CA TYR A 123 5.55 -5.97 -5.29
C TYR A 123 5.49 -6.51 -3.87
N VAL A 124 6.64 -6.77 -3.26
CA VAL A 124 6.67 -7.20 -1.86
C VAL A 124 6.38 -6.04 -0.94
N GLU A 125 5.57 -6.26 0.07
CA GLU A 125 5.11 -5.21 0.97
C GLU A 125 6.04 -5.04 2.16
N THR A 126 6.35 -3.79 2.51
CA THR A 126 6.97 -3.45 3.80
C THR A 126 5.95 -3.67 4.92
N HIS A 127 5.70 -4.92 5.31
CA HIS A 127 4.61 -5.28 6.24
C HIS A 127 5.15 -6.02 7.47
N ARG A 128 4.61 -5.70 8.66
CA ARG A 128 4.98 -6.40 9.91
C ARG A 128 4.57 -7.88 9.90
N ALA A 129 5.25 -8.76 10.63
CA ALA A 129 4.99 -10.20 10.55
C ALA A 129 5.18 -10.80 9.14
N THR A 130 6.06 -10.19 8.35
CA THR A 130 6.55 -10.70 7.06
C THR A 130 8.06 -10.55 7.00
N LEU A 131 8.67 -11.02 5.92
CA LEU A 131 10.09 -10.89 5.64
C LEU A 131 10.59 -9.43 5.66
N PHE A 132 9.72 -8.47 5.32
CA PHE A 132 10.05 -7.04 5.23
C PHE A 132 9.51 -6.22 6.40
N GLN A 133 9.36 -6.86 7.57
CA GLN A 133 8.94 -6.19 8.80
C GLN A 133 9.98 -5.23 9.38
N ASP A 134 11.26 -5.37 8.98
CA ASP A 134 12.35 -4.56 9.50
C ASP A 134 13.22 -3.92 8.41
N MET A 135 13.71 -2.72 8.72
CA MET A 135 14.50 -1.90 7.80
C MET A 135 15.83 -2.58 7.42
N TRP A 136 16.51 -3.21 8.38
CA TRP A 136 17.85 -3.76 8.18
C TRP A 136 17.83 -4.91 7.17
N ARG A 137 16.96 -5.90 7.41
CA ARG A 137 16.80 -7.05 6.53
C ARG A 137 16.34 -6.65 5.14
N SER A 138 15.43 -5.67 5.07
CA SER A 138 14.95 -5.15 3.79
C SER A 138 16.07 -4.53 2.96
N VAL A 139 16.96 -3.74 3.59
CA VAL A 139 18.13 -3.15 2.92
C VAL A 139 19.14 -4.22 2.48
N GLU A 140 19.43 -5.21 3.32
CA GLU A 140 20.34 -6.31 2.95
C GLU A 140 19.80 -7.17 1.80
N LEU A 141 18.50 -7.47 1.81
CA LEU A 141 17.86 -8.18 0.70
C LEU A 141 17.89 -7.36 -0.59
N VAL A 142 17.73 -6.03 -0.53
CA VAL A 142 17.88 -5.16 -1.70
C VAL A 142 19.30 -5.16 -2.25
N LYS A 143 20.33 -5.23 -1.40
CA LYS A 143 21.73 -5.33 -1.87
C LYS A 143 21.96 -6.63 -2.62
N ARG A 144 21.35 -7.73 -2.16
CA ARG A 144 21.44 -9.06 -2.80
C ARG A 144 20.57 -9.17 -4.06
N PHE A 145 19.39 -8.55 -4.06
CA PHE A 145 18.38 -8.63 -5.10
C PHE A 145 17.98 -7.22 -5.57
N PRO A 146 18.85 -6.53 -6.35
CA PRO A 146 18.58 -5.17 -6.80
C PRO A 146 17.34 -5.04 -7.70
N GLU A 147 16.84 -6.13 -8.27
CA GLU A 147 15.62 -6.24 -9.08
C GLU A 147 14.34 -6.25 -8.25
N LEU A 148 14.42 -6.46 -6.93
CA LEU A 148 13.26 -6.46 -6.04
C LEU A 148 12.54 -5.10 -6.09
N ARG A 149 11.21 -5.13 -6.17
CA ARG A 149 10.35 -3.94 -6.18
C ARG A 149 9.32 -4.04 -5.06
N PHE A 150 8.97 -2.89 -4.50
CA PHE A 150 8.21 -2.82 -3.27
C PHE A 150 6.84 -2.17 -3.44
N ASN A 151 5.89 -2.69 -2.67
CA ASN A 151 4.78 -1.92 -2.15
C ASN A 151 5.24 -1.28 -0.83
N GLY A 152 5.39 0.03 -0.84
CA GLY A 152 5.75 0.78 0.37
C GLY A 152 4.52 1.05 1.22
N ASP A 153 4.26 0.22 2.23
CA ASP A 153 3.44 0.58 3.38
C ASP A 153 4.37 0.93 4.55
N PHE A 154 4.71 2.21 4.69
CA PHE A 154 5.64 2.63 5.72
C PHE A 154 5.02 2.69 7.11
N SER A 155 3.70 2.53 7.26
CA SER A 155 3.07 2.51 8.58
C SER A 155 3.60 1.36 9.44
N HIS A 156 3.92 0.23 8.82
CA HIS A 156 4.51 -0.93 9.48
C HIS A 156 5.87 -0.69 10.09
N TRP A 157 6.72 0.12 9.46
CA TRP A 157 7.99 0.51 10.04
C TRP A 157 7.82 1.68 11.00
N TYR A 158 7.00 2.66 10.63
CA TYR A 158 6.76 3.87 11.40
C TYR A 158 6.27 3.55 12.82
N THR A 159 5.19 2.80 12.92
CA THR A 159 4.62 2.36 14.20
C THR A 159 5.32 1.10 14.71
N GLY A 160 5.55 0.10 13.86
CA GLY A 160 6.02 -1.22 14.30
C GLY A 160 7.47 -1.27 14.77
N GLN A 161 8.33 -0.35 14.31
CA GLN A 161 9.74 -0.25 14.73
C GLN A 161 10.05 1.03 15.49
N GLU A 162 9.03 1.79 15.89
CA GLU A 162 9.19 3.14 16.44
C GLU A 162 10.16 3.98 15.58
N MET A 163 9.91 4.07 14.27
CA MET A 163 10.88 4.62 13.31
C MET A 163 11.34 6.03 13.67
N VAL A 164 10.50 6.84 14.30
CA VAL A 164 10.85 8.21 14.71
C VAL A 164 11.60 8.31 16.04
N TYR A 165 11.73 7.22 16.79
CA TYR A 165 12.52 7.24 18.02
C TYR A 165 14.02 7.22 17.69
N GLY A 166 14.74 8.30 18.00
CA GLY A 166 16.15 8.47 17.64
C GLY A 166 16.33 9.37 16.41
N ASP A 167 17.28 9.06 15.53
CA ASP A 167 17.57 9.86 14.33
C ASP A 167 16.72 9.35 13.14
N PHE A 168 15.64 10.06 12.84
CA PHE A 168 14.75 9.74 11.72
C PHE A 168 15.44 9.95 10.37
N GLU A 169 16.26 10.99 10.25
CA GLU A 169 17.01 11.33 9.05
C GLU A 169 18.07 10.27 8.72
N GLU A 170 18.75 9.72 9.72
CA GLU A 170 19.67 8.59 9.57
C GLU A 170 18.95 7.34 9.07
N LYS A 171 17.78 7.04 9.64
CA LYS A 171 16.94 5.93 9.16
C LYS A 171 16.48 6.16 7.73
N MET A 172 16.07 7.37 7.37
CA MET A 172 15.72 7.76 6.00
C MET A 172 16.89 7.54 5.02
N ARG A 173 18.12 7.94 5.41
CA ARG A 173 19.33 7.66 4.61
C ARG A 173 19.59 6.17 4.48
N PHE A 174 19.42 5.42 5.57
CA PHE A 174 19.64 3.98 5.59
C PHE A 174 18.68 3.21 4.67
N ILE A 175 17.39 3.57 4.65
CA ILE A 175 16.37 2.89 3.82
C ILE A 175 16.27 3.42 2.39
N GLU A 176 17.08 4.40 1.99
CA GLU A 176 17.08 4.95 0.63
C GLU A 176 17.10 3.85 -0.47
N PRO A 177 17.88 2.75 -0.34
CA PRO A 177 17.87 1.69 -1.35
C PRO A 177 16.50 1.02 -1.53
N VAL A 178 15.68 0.94 -0.47
CA VAL A 178 14.31 0.41 -0.55
C VAL A 178 13.39 1.46 -1.16
N LEU A 179 13.47 2.72 -0.71
CA LEU A 179 12.66 3.84 -1.24
C LEU A 179 12.83 3.97 -2.77
N ALA A 180 14.06 3.87 -3.27
CA ALA A 180 14.36 3.91 -4.70
C ALA A 180 13.67 2.80 -5.53
N ARG A 181 13.24 1.72 -4.89
CA ARG A 181 12.63 0.51 -5.50
C ARG A 181 11.12 0.39 -5.27
N VAL A 182 10.51 1.36 -4.61
CA VAL A 182 9.05 1.41 -4.44
C VAL A 182 8.39 1.73 -5.79
N ARG A 183 7.37 0.96 -6.15
CA ARG A 183 6.62 1.10 -7.40
C ARG A 183 5.10 1.08 -7.20
N PHE A 184 4.68 0.65 -6.01
CA PHE A 184 3.32 0.68 -5.50
C PHE A 184 3.40 1.29 -4.10
N LEU A 185 2.44 2.11 -3.69
CA LEU A 185 2.40 2.65 -2.34
C LEU A 185 1.05 2.41 -1.65
N HIS A 186 1.10 1.77 -0.49
CA HIS A 186 0.01 1.74 0.49
C HIS A 186 0.12 2.96 1.41
N GLY A 187 -0.89 3.81 1.31
CA GLY A 187 -0.89 5.18 1.81
C GLY A 187 -1.36 5.36 3.23
N ARG A 188 -1.44 4.29 4.03
CA ARG A 188 -1.86 4.38 5.42
C ARG A 188 -0.90 5.28 6.20
N ILE A 189 -1.45 6.17 7.02
CA ILE A 189 -0.69 6.97 7.98
C ILE A 189 -1.02 6.49 9.40
N GLY A 190 0.05 6.19 10.14
CA GLY A 190 0.01 5.86 11.57
C GLY A 190 0.75 6.90 12.42
N ASP A 191 0.55 6.83 13.72
CA ASP A 191 1.40 7.48 14.73
C ASP A 191 2.35 6.43 15.37
N PRO A 192 3.31 6.83 16.22
CA PRO A 192 4.25 5.87 16.83
C PRO A 192 3.59 4.77 17.68
N GLY A 193 2.35 4.94 18.14
CA GLY A 193 1.62 3.96 18.94
C GLY A 193 0.47 3.26 18.20
N SER A 194 0.02 3.78 17.06
CA SER A 194 -1.19 3.33 16.35
C SER A 194 -0.97 3.28 14.84
N MET A 195 -1.29 2.14 14.24
CA MET A 195 -1.01 1.88 12.82
C MET A 195 -1.84 2.76 11.87
N GLN A 196 -3.03 3.15 12.31
CA GLN A 196 -3.97 3.94 11.54
C GLN A 196 -4.63 4.95 12.47
N VAL A 197 -4.54 6.22 12.12
CA VAL A 197 -5.07 7.34 12.91
C VAL A 197 -5.83 8.32 12.05
N ASP A 198 -6.74 9.08 12.66
CA ASP A 198 -7.34 10.24 12.00
C ASP A 198 -6.29 11.33 11.80
N ILE A 199 -6.16 11.80 10.56
CA ILE A 199 -5.24 12.88 10.21
C ILE A 199 -5.94 14.20 9.93
N GLY A 200 -7.25 14.30 10.19
CA GLY A 200 -8.04 15.49 9.88
C GLY A 200 -8.00 15.78 8.39
N ASP A 201 -7.54 16.98 8.02
CA ASP A 201 -7.26 17.34 6.62
C ASP A 201 -5.78 17.16 6.22
N GLY A 202 -4.96 16.57 7.07
CA GLY A 202 -3.53 16.39 6.84
C GLY A 202 -2.66 17.60 7.17
N GLU A 203 -3.14 18.55 7.98
CA GLU A 203 -2.33 19.63 8.53
C GLU A 203 -1.17 19.11 9.41
N GLU A 204 0.07 19.28 8.96
CA GLU A 204 1.27 18.82 9.67
C GLU A 204 1.43 19.43 11.08
N ALA A 205 0.93 20.65 11.30
CA ALA A 205 0.99 21.31 12.60
C ALA A 205 0.15 20.58 13.67
N ALA A 206 -1.00 20.04 13.28
CA ALA A 206 -1.86 19.24 14.15
C ALA A 206 -1.46 17.76 14.14
N HIS A 207 -0.90 17.28 13.03
CA HIS A 207 -0.54 15.88 12.81
C HIS A 207 0.91 15.75 12.30
N PRO A 208 1.93 15.88 13.17
CA PRO A 208 3.34 15.93 12.73
C PRO A 208 3.81 14.70 11.93
N TYR A 209 3.24 13.53 12.20
CA TYR A 209 3.53 12.31 11.45
C TYR A 209 3.17 12.43 9.97
N VAL A 210 2.20 13.27 9.58
CA VAL A 210 1.89 13.53 8.16
C VAL A 210 3.12 14.06 7.42
N GLY A 211 3.93 14.93 8.04
CA GLY A 211 5.16 15.44 7.44
C GLY A 211 6.23 14.35 7.21
N HIS A 212 6.33 13.38 8.13
CA HIS A 212 7.22 12.22 7.97
C HIS A 212 6.76 11.32 6.82
N PHE A 213 5.46 11.00 6.73
CA PHE A 213 4.92 10.20 5.63
C PHE A 213 5.05 10.91 4.28
N ARG A 214 4.81 12.22 4.21
CA ARG A 214 5.08 13.02 3.00
C ARG A 214 6.56 12.94 2.59
N THR A 215 7.48 12.88 3.54
CA THR A 215 8.91 12.73 3.25
C THR A 215 9.24 11.35 2.68
N LEU A 216 8.71 10.28 3.29
CA LEU A 216 8.80 8.90 2.79
C LEU A 216 8.23 8.76 1.37
N TRP A 217 7.01 9.25 1.16
CA TRP A 217 6.31 9.14 -0.12
C TRP A 217 7.02 9.91 -1.24
N ARG A 218 7.47 11.15 -0.98
CA ARG A 218 8.23 11.92 -1.98
C ARG A 218 9.53 11.24 -2.36
N ALA A 219 10.25 10.66 -1.40
CA ALA A 219 11.49 9.93 -1.68
C ALA A 219 11.22 8.69 -2.54
N ALA A 220 10.19 7.90 -2.20
CA ALA A 220 9.77 6.72 -2.98
C ALA A 220 9.33 7.10 -4.41
N MET A 221 8.49 8.13 -4.54
CA MET A 221 8.01 8.63 -5.82
C MET A 221 9.13 9.20 -6.68
N ALA A 222 10.07 9.94 -6.10
CA ALA A 222 11.25 10.45 -6.81
C ALA A 222 12.14 9.30 -7.31
N GLY A 223 12.32 8.25 -6.50
CA GLY A 223 13.00 7.02 -6.91
C GLY A 223 12.35 6.36 -8.12
N ALA A 224 11.03 6.20 -8.10
CA ALA A 224 10.29 5.66 -9.24
C ALA A 224 10.42 6.51 -10.50
N ARG A 225 10.34 7.84 -10.38
CA ARG A 225 10.53 8.78 -11.50
C ARG A 225 11.92 8.65 -12.13
N ARG A 226 12.97 8.58 -11.32
CA ARG A 226 14.35 8.43 -11.80
C ARG A 226 14.55 7.12 -12.54
N ALA A 227 13.99 6.03 -12.02
CA ALA A 227 14.11 4.72 -12.65
C ALA A 227 13.35 4.63 -13.97
N ALA A 228 12.19 5.29 -14.08
CA ALA A 228 11.34 5.32 -15.27
C ALA A 228 10.98 3.91 -15.81
N GLU A 229 10.89 2.92 -14.92
CA GLU A 229 10.71 1.50 -15.26
C GLU A 229 9.25 1.10 -15.53
N GLN A 230 8.28 1.95 -15.15
CA GLN A 230 6.86 1.67 -15.29
C GLN A 230 6.09 2.88 -15.80
N GLU A 231 4.97 2.62 -16.46
CA GLU A 231 4.13 3.70 -16.99
C GLU A 231 3.31 4.37 -15.89
N THR A 232 2.94 3.64 -14.83
CA THR A 232 2.05 4.11 -13.76
C THR A 232 2.65 3.86 -12.38
N PHE A 233 2.61 4.85 -11.51
CA PHE A 233 2.84 4.70 -10.07
C PHE A 233 1.49 4.58 -9.37
N LEU A 234 1.28 3.45 -8.68
CA LEU A 234 0.02 3.16 -8.01
C LEU A 234 0.05 3.58 -6.55
N PHE A 235 -1.01 4.23 -6.10
CA PHE A 235 -1.23 4.60 -4.71
C PHE A 235 -2.57 4.06 -4.24
N VAL A 236 -2.62 3.45 -3.05
CA VAL A 236 -3.85 2.93 -2.45
C VAL A 236 -3.88 3.34 -0.97
N PRO A 237 -4.86 4.15 -0.51
CA PRO A 237 -4.90 4.62 0.87
C PRO A 237 -4.91 3.51 1.93
N GLU A 238 -5.60 2.40 1.65
CA GLU A 238 -5.57 1.16 2.43
C GLU A 238 -5.93 1.35 3.93
N LEU A 239 -6.96 2.16 4.20
CA LEU A 239 -7.51 2.33 5.56
C LEU A 239 -8.49 1.20 5.90
N LEU A 240 -8.08 0.29 6.79
CA LEU A 240 -8.80 -0.97 7.02
C LEU A 240 -9.71 -0.96 8.24
N SER A 241 -10.64 -1.91 8.26
CA SER A 241 -11.61 -2.11 9.34
C SER A 241 -10.93 -2.21 10.71
N PRO A 242 -11.49 -1.59 11.76
CA PRO A 242 -10.99 -1.73 13.13
C PRO A 242 -11.08 -3.17 13.66
N ARG A 243 -11.82 -4.08 13.00
CA ARG A 243 -11.89 -5.49 13.40
C ARG A 243 -10.55 -6.21 13.30
N ILE A 244 -9.65 -5.72 12.44
CA ILE A 244 -8.28 -6.24 12.33
C ILE A 244 -7.28 -5.45 13.20
N TYR A 245 -7.77 -4.61 14.11
CA TYR A 245 -6.99 -3.87 15.11
C TYR A 245 -6.02 -2.81 14.55
N TYR A 246 -6.18 -2.41 13.29
CA TYR A 246 -5.39 -1.30 12.72
C TYR A 246 -6.07 0.04 12.99
N GLY A 247 -7.35 0.18 12.60
CA GLY A 247 -8.16 1.33 12.93
C GLY A 247 -8.57 1.34 14.40
N ARG A 248 -8.52 2.52 15.04
CA ARG A 248 -8.95 2.71 16.43
C ARG A 248 -10.46 2.86 16.54
N LYS A 249 -11.00 2.40 17.67
CA LYS A 249 -12.32 2.82 18.15
C LYS A 249 -12.16 3.67 19.39
N LEU A 250 -12.84 4.81 19.43
CA LEU A 250 -12.89 5.71 20.58
C LEU A 250 -14.23 5.54 21.29
N LYS A 251 -14.19 5.65 22.63
CA LYS A 251 -15.38 5.63 23.45
C LYS A 251 -15.97 7.04 23.50
N LEU A 252 -17.20 7.19 23.01
CA LEU A 252 -17.93 8.45 23.02
C LEU A 252 -18.61 8.70 24.36
N GLU A 253 -19.01 9.95 24.59
CA GLU A 253 -19.95 10.30 25.65
C GLU A 253 -21.24 9.48 25.49
N GLY A 254 -21.66 8.79 26.56
CA GLY A 254 -22.75 7.80 26.50
C GLY A 254 -22.31 6.34 26.39
N GLY A 255 -21.01 6.06 26.25
CA GLY A 255 -20.42 4.73 26.41
C GLY A 255 -20.31 3.88 25.15
N TRP A 256 -20.77 4.39 24.01
CA TRP A 256 -20.68 3.74 22.70
C TRP A 256 -19.27 3.84 22.12
N TRP A 257 -18.83 2.78 21.43
CA TRP A 257 -17.58 2.77 20.70
C TRP A 257 -17.81 3.12 19.24
N ARG A 258 -17.03 4.06 18.71
CA ARG A 258 -17.09 4.49 17.32
C ARG A 258 -15.70 4.41 16.70
N GLU A 259 -15.60 4.03 15.43
CA GLU A 259 -14.35 4.22 14.68
C GLU A 259 -13.89 5.67 14.80
N GLU A 260 -12.59 5.85 14.98
CA GLU A 260 -11.99 7.17 15.19
C GLU A 260 -12.26 8.11 14.01
N CYS A 261 -12.23 7.59 12.78
CA CYS A 261 -12.43 8.37 11.57
C CYS A 261 -13.33 7.66 10.55
N ASP A 262 -13.88 8.44 9.61
CA ASP A 262 -14.52 7.89 8.41
C ASP A 262 -13.44 7.43 7.43
N ARG A 263 -13.24 6.12 7.27
CA ARG A 263 -12.26 5.54 6.34
C ARG A 263 -12.43 6.03 4.91
N TRP A 264 -13.67 6.24 4.45
CA TRP A 264 -13.94 6.76 3.12
C TRP A 264 -13.42 8.18 2.95
N THR A 265 -13.83 9.08 3.84
CA THR A 265 -13.44 10.50 3.80
C THR A 265 -11.93 10.67 3.99
N GLN A 266 -11.32 9.92 4.92
CA GLN A 266 -9.87 9.93 5.12
C GLN A 266 -9.10 9.37 3.92
N GLY A 267 -9.65 8.37 3.21
CA GLY A 267 -9.07 7.88 1.96
C GLY A 267 -8.91 8.97 0.91
N LEU A 268 -9.89 9.87 0.78
CA LEU A 268 -9.84 11.02 -0.13
C LEU A 268 -8.80 12.06 0.29
N VAL A 269 -8.64 12.29 1.60
CA VAL A 269 -7.58 13.15 2.14
C VAL A 269 -6.19 12.60 1.78
N LEU A 270 -5.99 11.28 1.95
CA LEU A 270 -4.72 10.63 1.62
C LEU A 270 -4.42 10.68 0.12
N MET A 271 -5.42 10.50 -0.75
CA MET A 271 -5.26 10.67 -2.20
C MET A 271 -4.78 12.08 -2.56
N ARG A 272 -5.38 13.12 -1.95
CA ARG A 272 -4.97 14.51 -2.17
C ARG A 272 -3.52 14.72 -1.76
N ILE A 273 -3.14 14.27 -0.57
CA ILE A 273 -1.77 14.40 -0.04
C ILE A 273 -0.79 13.68 -0.96
N ALA A 274 -1.09 12.43 -1.37
CA ALA A 274 -0.24 11.66 -2.25
C ALA A 274 -0.10 12.30 -3.64
N GLY A 275 -1.16 12.88 -4.19
CA GLY A 275 -1.11 13.65 -5.44
C GLY A 275 -0.20 14.88 -5.33
N GLN A 276 -0.23 15.59 -4.20
CA GLN A 276 0.71 16.69 -3.93
C GLN A 276 2.16 16.19 -3.83
N CYS A 277 2.40 15.11 -3.08
CA CYS A 277 3.72 14.48 -3.01
C CYS A 277 4.23 14.05 -4.39
N TRP A 278 3.35 13.51 -5.23
CA TRP A 278 3.69 13.12 -6.60
C TRP A 278 4.10 14.32 -7.46
N ALA A 279 3.37 15.43 -7.37
CA ALA A 279 3.73 16.67 -8.08
C ALA A 279 5.08 17.23 -7.59
N GLU A 280 5.29 17.28 -6.27
CA GLU A 280 6.53 17.74 -5.65
C GLU A 280 7.74 16.85 -6.00
N SER A 281 7.56 15.54 -6.11
CA SER A 281 8.65 14.61 -6.43
C SER A 281 9.30 14.84 -7.81
N ALA A 282 8.61 15.57 -8.72
CA ALA A 282 9.15 15.90 -10.03
C ALA A 282 10.38 16.81 -9.95
N SER A 283 10.39 17.77 -9.02
CA SER A 283 11.55 18.66 -8.82
C SER A 283 12.72 17.92 -8.17
N MET A 284 12.42 16.97 -7.29
CA MET A 284 13.43 16.14 -6.61
C MET A 284 14.10 15.13 -7.56
N ALA A 285 13.38 14.63 -8.56
CA ALA A 285 13.93 13.68 -9.52
C ALA A 285 14.97 14.30 -10.47
N GLY A 286 14.92 15.62 -10.71
CA GLY A 286 15.85 16.34 -11.58
C GLY A 286 17.12 16.87 -10.91
N LEU A 287 17.31 16.63 -9.60
CA LEU A 287 18.43 17.16 -8.80
C LEU A 287 19.55 16.12 -8.55
N ALA A 288 19.58 15.02 -9.30
CA ALA A 288 20.59 13.95 -9.17
C ALA A 288 21.51 13.89 -10.38
#